data_AF-A0A2N2MVT9-F1
#
_entry.id   AF-A0A2N2MVT9-F1
#
_cell.length_a   1.000
_cell.length_b   1.000
_cell.length_c   1.000
_cell.angle_alpha   90.00
_cell.angle_beta   90.00
_cell.angle_gamma   90.00
#
_symmetry.space_group_name_H-M   'P 1'
#
loop_
_entity.id
_entity.type
_entity.pdbx_description
1 polymer ?
#
loop_
_entity_poly.entity_id
_entity_poly.type
_entity_poly.pdbx_seq_one_letter_code
_entity_poly.pdbx_strand_id
1 'polypeptide(L)'
;MINVYINLPNPHITIHQSFDCGLIHAHKSAAESRTIRIEISNLSTELSKFVDGEHKFNASKEFNDMWLEVHLGDLAFEIAVVLFIVAQLGKVYKQFQGMSPSIHC
;
A
#
# COMPACT_ATOMS: atom_id res chain seq x y z
N MET A 1 -8.63 1.13 10.62
CA MET A 1 -7.21 1.33 10.29
C MET A 1 -6.65 0.03 9.79
N ILE A 2 -6.04 0.05 8.62
CA ILE A 2 -5.41 -1.13 8.00
C ILE A 2 -3.95 -0.84 7.64
N ASN A 3 -3.13 -1.89 7.60
CA ASN A 3 -1.77 -1.83 7.06
C ASN A 3 -1.74 -2.59 5.74
N VAL A 4 -1.12 -2.04 4.71
CA VAL A 4 -1.02 -2.69 3.41
C VAL A 4 0.44 -2.85 3.03
N TYR A 5 0.84 -4.08 2.74
CA TYR A 5 2.14 -4.36 2.16
C TYR A 5 2.01 -4.47 0.64
N ILE A 6 2.88 -3.77 -0.09
CA ILE A 6 2.97 -3.81 -1.54
C ILE A 6 4.41 -4.11 -1.91
N ASN A 7 4.64 -5.10 -2.78
CA ASN A 7 5.99 -5.46 -3.23
C ASN A 7 6.06 -5.60 -4.76
N LEU A 8 7.21 -5.27 -5.33
CA LEU A 8 7.66 -5.52 -6.69
C LEU A 8 9.20 -5.64 -6.66
N PRO A 9 9.84 -6.72 -7.14
CA PRO A 9 9.51 -7.44 -8.37
C PRO A 9 8.70 -8.72 -8.20
N ASN A 10 8.42 -9.16 -6.97
CA ASN A 10 7.53 -10.29 -6.71
C ASN A 10 6.14 -9.72 -6.37
N PRO A 11 5.28 -9.45 -7.38
CA PRO A 11 4.12 -8.62 -7.20
C PRO A 11 3.13 -9.27 -6.24
N HIS A 12 2.98 -8.68 -5.07
CA HIS A 12 1.98 -9.08 -4.10
C HIS A 12 1.50 -7.88 -3.28
N ILE A 13 0.23 -7.96 -2.90
CA ILE A 13 -0.44 -6.93 -2.12
C ILE A 13 -1.21 -7.64 -1.01
N THR A 14 -0.97 -7.23 0.23
CA THR A 14 -1.59 -7.83 1.42
C THR A 14 -2.17 -6.74 2.29
N ILE A 15 -3.47 -6.78 2.54
CA ILE A 15 -4.18 -5.92 3.49
C ILE A 15 -4.24 -6.64 4.83
N HIS A 16 -3.66 -6.04 5.87
CA HIS A 16 -3.79 -6.46 7.26
C HIS A 16 -4.86 -5.59 7.94
N GLN A 17 -5.99 -6.19 8.33
CA GLN A 17 -7.12 -5.46 8.93
C GLN A 17 -6.91 -5.20 10.43
N SER A 18 -6.09 -6.02 11.07
CA SER A 18 -5.70 -5.92 12.47
C SER A 18 -4.38 -5.17 12.63
N PHE A 19 -4.39 -4.10 13.42
CA PHE A 19 -3.18 -3.30 13.71
C PHE A 19 -2.09 -4.11 14.42
N ASP A 20 -2.46 -5.08 15.26
CA ASP A 20 -1.52 -5.90 16.05
C ASP A 20 -1.16 -7.23 15.35
N CYS A 21 -1.21 -7.26 14.02
CA CYS A 21 -0.79 -8.44 13.28
C CYS A 21 0.73 -8.59 13.38
N GLY A 22 1.22 -9.63 14.07
CA GLY A 22 2.65 -9.88 14.25
C GLY A 22 3.48 -9.97 12.96
N LEU A 23 2.84 -10.25 11.81
CA LEU A 23 3.49 -10.22 10.50
C LEU A 23 3.86 -8.80 10.03
N ILE A 24 3.11 -7.77 10.45
CA ILE A 24 3.43 -6.37 10.15
C ILE A 24 4.83 -6.05 10.70
N HIS A 25 5.10 -6.40 11.96
CA HIS A 25 6.39 -6.11 12.61
C HIS A 25 7.58 -6.83 11.97
N ALA A 26 7.38 -8.07 11.49
CA ALA A 26 8.44 -8.83 10.83
C ALA A 26 8.89 -8.20 9.50
N HIS A 27 7.94 -7.74 8.68
CA HIS A 27 8.22 -7.20 7.35
C HIS A 27 8.51 -5.70 7.34
N LYS A 28 7.96 -4.92 8.28
CA LYS A 28 8.11 -3.46 8.31
C LYS A 28 9.51 -2.99 8.67
N SER A 29 10.26 -3.77 9.46
CA SER A 29 11.65 -3.44 9.85
C SER A 29 12.61 -3.21 8.66
N ALA A 30 12.34 -3.81 7.49
CA ALA A 30 13.16 -3.65 6.29
C ALA A 30 12.69 -2.50 5.37
N ALA A 31 11.42 -2.10 5.48
CA ALA A 31 10.71 -1.22 4.55
C ALA A 31 10.18 0.06 5.22
N GLU A 32 10.58 0.31 6.48
CA GLU A 32 10.03 1.38 7.32
C GLU A 32 10.16 2.77 6.67
N SER A 33 11.25 2.97 5.91
CA SER A 33 11.53 4.20 5.15
C SER A 33 10.54 4.49 4.02
N ARG A 34 9.73 3.51 3.60
CA ARG A 34 8.71 3.64 2.55
C ARG A 34 7.30 3.38 3.08
N THR A 35 7.04 3.83 4.30
CA THR A 35 5.69 3.85 4.88
C THR A 35 4.97 5.15 4.50
N ILE A 36 3.87 5.04 3.76
CA ILE A 36 2.99 6.16 3.43
C ILE A 36 1.80 6.13 4.37
N ARG A 37 1.60 7.21 5.12
CA ARG A 37 0.46 7.38 6.03
C ARG A 37 -0.66 8.13 5.35
N ILE A 38 -1.82 7.50 5.27
CA ILE A 38 -3.02 8.03 4.65
C ILE A 38 -4.07 8.22 5.74
N GLU A 39 -4.36 9.48 6.02
CA GLU A 39 -5.34 9.95 6.99
C GLU A 39 -6.37 10.83 6.28
N ILE A 40 -7.52 11.08 6.92
CA ILE A 40 -8.53 12.00 6.37
C ILE A 40 -7.94 13.38 6.06
N SER A 41 -7.00 13.84 6.88
CA SER A 41 -6.35 15.16 6.77
C SER A 41 -5.46 15.31 5.52
N ASN A 42 -4.91 14.20 5.00
CA ASN A 42 -3.97 14.21 3.88
C ASN A 42 -4.39 13.36 2.68
N LEU A 43 -5.58 12.72 2.75
CA LEU A 43 -6.07 11.76 1.75
C LEU A 43 -5.93 12.28 0.32
N SER A 44 -6.43 13.49 0.05
CA SER A 44 -6.37 14.07 -1.30
C SER A 44 -4.94 14.23 -1.79
N THR A 45 -4.01 14.64 -0.92
CA THR A 45 -2.60 14.85 -1.28
C THR A 45 -1.91 13.53 -1.60
N GLU A 46 -2.09 12.51 -0.76
CA GLU A 46 -1.46 11.20 -1.00
C GLU A 46 -2.04 10.51 -2.24
N LEU A 47 -3.36 10.61 -2.48
CA LEU A 47 -3.96 10.06 -3.69
C LEU A 47 -3.44 10.72 -4.97
N SER A 48 -3.23 12.04 -4.98
CA SER A 48 -2.63 12.74 -6.13
C SER A 48 -1.23 12.23 -6.44
N LYS A 49 -0.38 11.97 -5.43
CA LYS A 49 0.96 11.40 -5.65
C LYS A 49 0.94 10.04 -6.34
N PHE A 50 -0.07 9.20 -6.07
CA PHE A 50 -0.26 7.94 -6.78
C PHE A 50 -0.74 8.14 -8.22
N VAL A 51 -1.61 9.12 -8.46
CA VAL A 51 -2.07 9.49 -9.82
C VAL A 51 -0.91 10.04 -10.66
N ASP A 52 -0.07 10.88 -10.06
CA ASP A 52 1.07 11.53 -10.72
C ASP A 52 2.30 10.60 -10.85
N GLY A 53 2.23 9.40 -10.26
CA GLY A 53 3.28 8.38 -10.38
C GLY A 53 4.55 8.69 -9.57
N GLU A 54 4.44 9.46 -8.48
CA GLU A 54 5.56 9.79 -7.60
C GLU A 54 6.09 8.54 -6.85
N HIS A 55 5.21 7.58 -6.58
CA HIS A 55 5.54 6.33 -5.90
C HIS A 55 6.11 5.29 -6.86
N LYS A 56 7.45 5.26 -6.98
CA LYS A 56 8.15 4.36 -7.90
C LYS A 56 8.61 3.06 -7.24
N PHE A 57 8.48 1.95 -7.96
CA PHE A 57 9.09 0.67 -7.62
C PHE A 57 10.24 0.32 -8.56
N ASN A 58 11.25 -0.36 -8.05
CA ASN A 58 12.32 -0.97 -8.85
C ASN A 58 12.93 -2.18 -8.09
N ALA A 59 13.91 -2.86 -8.68
CA ALA A 59 14.49 -4.09 -8.11
C ALA A 59 15.46 -3.87 -6.92
N SER A 60 15.83 -2.64 -6.60
CA SER A 60 16.69 -2.33 -5.44
C SER A 60 15.91 -2.49 -4.14
N LYS A 61 16.62 -2.87 -3.07
CA LYS A 61 16.02 -3.18 -1.76
C LYS A 61 15.27 -1.97 -1.19
N GLU A 62 15.70 -0.76 -1.54
CA GLU A 62 15.14 0.49 -1.05
C GLU A 62 13.81 0.83 -1.72
N PHE A 63 13.51 0.26 -2.90
CA PHE A 63 12.33 0.61 -3.69
C PHE A 63 11.49 -0.60 -4.11
N ASN A 64 11.84 -1.80 -3.65
CA ASN A 64 11.13 -3.01 -4.03
C ASN A 64 9.83 -3.20 -3.23
N ASP A 65 9.63 -2.46 -2.14
CA ASP A 65 8.41 -2.54 -1.37
C ASP A 65 7.96 -1.20 -0.78
N MET A 66 6.73 -1.18 -0.27
CA MET A 66 6.05 -0.04 0.31
C MET A 66 5.02 -0.53 1.33
N TRP A 67 4.90 0.25 2.41
CA TRP A 67 3.79 0.11 3.35
C TRP A 67 2.80 1.25 3.19
N LEU A 68 1.51 0.95 3.26
CA LEU A 68 0.47 1.94 3.47
C LEU A 68 -0.11 1.76 4.87
N GLU A 69 -0.13 2.82 5.66
CA GLU A 69 -0.92 2.91 6.89
C GLU A 69 -2.17 3.72 6.57
N VAL A 70 -3.33 3.09 6.50
CA VAL A 70 -4.57 3.76 6.10
C VAL A 70 -5.49 3.87 7.31
N HIS A 71 -5.76 5.10 7.74
CA HIS A 71 -6.59 5.42 8.89
C HIS A 71 -7.67 6.44 8.49
N LEU A 72 -8.83 5.94 8.08
CA LEU A 72 -9.94 6.77 7.59
C LEU A 72 -11.21 6.62 8.43
N GLY A 73 -11.19 5.76 9.45
CA GLY A 73 -12.29 5.57 10.40
C GLY A 73 -13.40 4.63 9.91
N ASP A 74 -13.33 4.16 8.66
CA ASP A 74 -14.27 3.19 8.09
C ASP A 74 -13.52 2.14 7.26
N LEU A 75 -13.65 0.86 7.61
CA LEU A 75 -12.89 -0.23 6.99
C LEU A 75 -13.22 -0.40 5.49
N ALA A 76 -14.49 -0.25 5.11
CA ALA A 76 -14.90 -0.41 3.72
C ALA A 76 -14.29 0.69 2.84
N PHE A 77 -14.26 1.92 3.35
CA PHE A 77 -13.61 3.05 2.71
C PHE A 77 -12.09 2.92 2.67
N GLU A 78 -11.46 2.45 3.76
CA GLU A 78 -10.02 2.15 3.79
C GLU A 78 -9.64 1.14 2.68
N ILE A 79 -10.40 0.05 2.54
CA ILE A 79 -10.19 -0.94 1.47
C ILE A 79 -10.42 -0.32 0.09
N ALA A 80 -11.46 0.50 -0.09
CA ALA A 80 -11.75 1.15 -1.37
C ALA A 80 -10.61 2.09 -1.80
N VAL A 81 -10.02 2.84 -0.87
CA VAL A 81 -8.84 3.68 -1.11
C VAL A 81 -7.65 2.83 -1.56
N VAL A 82 -7.41 1.68 -0.92
CA VAL A 82 -6.34 0.77 -1.32
C VAL A 82 -6.57 0.24 -2.73
N LEU A 83 -7.79 -0.20 -3.07
CA LEU A 83 -8.12 -0.67 -4.41
C LEU A 83 -7.91 0.41 -5.48
N PHE A 84 -8.23 1.67 -5.17
CA PHE A 84 -7.93 2.79 -6.04
C PHE A 84 -6.42 2.96 -6.27
N ILE A 85 -5.61 2.88 -5.20
CA ILE A 85 -4.14 2.96 -5.29
C ILE A 85 -3.58 1.84 -6.15
N VAL A 86 -4.04 0.59 -5.95
CA VAL A 86 -3.63 -0.55 -6.79
C VAL A 86 -3.98 -0.32 -8.26
N ALA A 87 -5.15 0.24 -8.55
CA ALA A 87 -5.53 0.59 -9.92
C ALA A 87 -4.61 1.66 -10.53
N GLN A 88 -4.18 2.68 -9.76
CA GLN A 88 -3.21 3.66 -10.26
C GLN A 88 -1.83 3.03 -10.50
N LEU A 89 -1.35 2.21 -9.57
CA LEU A 89 -0.09 1.48 -9.73
C LEU A 89 -0.14 0.57 -10.96
N GLY A 90 -1.28 -0.08 -11.24
CA GLY A 90 -1.49 -0.92 -12.43
C GLY A 90 -1.40 -0.17 -13.76
N LYS A 91 -1.60 1.16 -13.79
CA LYS A 91 -1.38 1.98 -14.99
C LYS A 91 0.11 2.15 -15.31
N VAL A 92 0.97 2.08 -14.29
CA VAL A 92 2.43 2.27 -14.41
C VAL A 92 3.15 0.93 -14.47
N TYR A 93 2.76 -0.02 -13.63
CA TYR A 93 3.37 -1.33 -13.47
C TYR A 93 2.37 -2.41 -13.88
N LYS A 94 2.62 -3.04 -15.05
CA LYS A 94 1.75 -4.09 -15.61
C LYS A 94 1.48 -5.23 -14.63
N GLN A 95 2.41 -5.50 -13.73
CA GLN A 95 2.30 -6.55 -12.71
C GLN A 95 1.16 -6.30 -11.72
N PHE A 96 0.74 -5.06 -11.51
CA PHE A 96 -0.38 -4.72 -10.63
C PHE A 96 -1.71 -4.56 -11.38
N GLN A 97 -1.70 -4.63 -12.72
CA GLN A 97 -2.91 -4.44 -13.52
C GLN A 97 -3.94 -5.55 -13.23
N GLY A 98 -5.10 -5.16 -12.68
CA GLY A 98 -6.17 -6.10 -12.31
C GLY A 98 -5.87 -6.97 -11.09
N MET A 99 -4.77 -6.72 -10.38
CA MET A 99 -4.44 -7.44 -9.15
C MET A 99 -5.43 -7.08 -8.03
N SER A 100 -5.89 -8.11 -7.32
CA SER A 100 -6.69 -7.93 -6.11
C SER A 100 -5.81 -8.17 -4.88
N PRO A 101 -5.82 -7.28 -3.88
CA PRO A 101 -5.14 -7.52 -2.62
C PRO A 101 -5.64 -8.78 -1.93
N SER A 102 -4.72 -9.56 -1.35
CA SER A 102 -5.10 -10.58 -0.39
C SER A 102 -5.48 -9.91 0.94
N ILE A 103 -6.51 -10.42 1.60
CA ILE A 103 -6.92 -9.95 2.93
C ILE A 103 -6.35 -10.91 3.97
N HIS A 104 -5.69 -10.35 4.97
CA HIS A 104 -5.07 -11.04 6.08
C HIS A 104 -5.51 -10.39 7.40
N CYS A 105 -5.67 -11.21 8.45
CA CYS A 105 -6.06 -10.84 9.83
C CYS A 105 -6.99 -9.64 9.97
#